data_AF-A0A2V8NY30-F1
#
_entry.id   AF-A0A2V8NY30-F1
#
_cell.length_a   1.000
_cell.length_b   1.000
_cell.length_c   1.000
_cell.angle_alpha   90.00
_cell.angle_beta   90.00
_cell.angle_gamma   90.00
#
_symmetry.space_group_name_H-M   'P 1'
#
loop_
_entity.id
_entity.type
_entity.pdbx_description
1 polymer ?
#
loop_
_entity_poly.entity_id
_entity_poly.type
_entity_poly.pdbx_seq_one_letter_code
_entity_poly.pdbx_strand_id
1 'polypeptide(L)'
;MDLSDPNLIKGIDVSHYQGTVDWNKVKASGIQFGICKATDGPNRVDPTFSKNWQAIKQAGLVRGAYHFGHAGFDANQQAQFFSQTVGQTGAGDL
;
A
#
# COMPACT_ATOMS: atom_id res chain seq x y z
N MET A 1 14.07 14.94 11.43
CA MET A 1 12.99 14.09 11.97
C MET A 1 13.62 13.26 13.07
N ASP A 2 13.05 13.26 14.27
CA ASP A 2 13.60 12.53 15.42
C ASP A 2 13.00 11.12 15.46
N LEU A 3 13.82 10.10 15.21
CA LEU A 3 13.37 8.70 15.21
C LEU A 3 13.16 8.13 16.63
N SER A 4 13.51 8.89 17.67
CA SER A 4 13.29 8.53 19.07
C SER A 4 11.94 9.01 19.61
N ASP A 5 11.17 9.78 18.84
CA ASP A 5 9.83 10.22 19.22
C ASP A 5 8.90 9.01 19.42
N PRO A 6 8.39 8.77 20.65
CA PRO A 6 7.53 7.63 20.94
C PRO A 6 6.16 7.71 20.25
N ASN A 7 5.79 8.86 19.68
CA ASN A 7 4.53 9.04 18.94
C ASN A 7 4.64 8.65 17.46
N LEU A 8 5.83 8.22 16.99
CA LEU A 8 5.98 7.73 15.63
C LEU A 8 5.23 6.41 15.43
N ILE A 9 4.30 6.42 14.48
CA ILE A 9 3.58 5.23 14.03
C ILE A 9 4.48 4.45 13.09
N LYS A 10 4.66 3.16 13.37
CA LYS A 10 5.50 2.27 12.56
C LYS A 10 4.70 1.61 11.44
N GLY A 11 5.24 1.64 10.23
CA GLY A 11 4.66 1.05 9.04
C GLY A 11 5.68 0.38 8.14
N ILE A 12 5.19 -0.41 7.20
CA ILE A 12 5.99 -0.95 6.09
C ILE A 12 5.28 -0.68 4.76
N ASP A 13 6.05 -0.60 3.68
CA ASP A 13 5.52 -0.68 2.33
C ASP A 13 5.95 -1.97 1.62
N VAL A 14 5.10 -2.49 0.75
CA VAL A 14 5.37 -3.72 0.00
C VAL A 14 4.91 -3.63 -1.45
N SER A 15 5.50 -4.47 -2.27
CA SER A 15 5.11 -4.73 -3.66
C SER A 15 5.27 -6.23 -3.95
N HIS A 16 5.09 -6.62 -5.22
CA HIS A 16 5.41 -7.98 -5.65
C HIS A 16 6.84 -8.43 -5.33
N TYR A 17 7.80 -7.51 -5.13
CA TYR A 17 9.18 -7.86 -4.78
C TYR A 17 9.30 -8.54 -3.40
N GLN A 18 8.36 -8.34 -2.49
CA GLN A 18 8.35 -9.01 -1.17
C GLN A 18 7.72 -10.41 -1.22
N GLY A 19 7.14 -10.82 -2.35
CA GLY A 19 6.48 -12.11 -2.47
C GLY A 19 5.23 -12.22 -1.58
N THR A 20 5.10 -13.32 -0.84
CA THR A 20 3.98 -13.52 0.09
C THR A 20 4.31 -12.98 1.47
N VAL A 21 3.51 -12.03 1.95
CA VAL A 21 3.63 -11.40 3.26
C VAL A 21 2.61 -12.00 4.23
N ASP A 22 3.08 -12.36 5.43
CA ASP A 22 2.24 -12.77 6.55
C ASP A 22 1.90 -11.54 7.41
N TRP A 23 0.75 -10.93 7.12
CA TRP A 23 0.32 -9.68 7.75
C TRP A 23 -0.03 -9.83 9.25
N ASN A 24 -0.34 -11.06 9.71
CA ASN A 24 -0.54 -11.31 11.14
C ASN A 24 0.80 -11.27 11.89
N LYS A 25 1.88 -11.81 11.30
CA LYS A 25 3.23 -11.67 11.87
C LYS A 25 3.72 -10.22 11.84
N VAL A 26 3.44 -9.48 10.76
CA VAL A 26 3.75 -8.05 10.66
C VAL A 26 3.06 -7.26 11.78
N LYS A 27 1.77 -7.50 12.01
CA LYS A 27 1.06 -6.89 13.14
C LYS A 27 1.67 -7.27 14.48
N ALA A 28 1.99 -8.55 14.68
CA ALA A 28 2.60 -9.05 15.92
C ALA A 28 4.00 -8.44 16.19
N SER A 29 4.71 -7.97 15.16
CA SER A 29 5.98 -7.26 15.32
C SER A 29 5.82 -5.77 15.67
N GLY A 30 4.61 -5.29 15.94
CA GLY A 30 4.34 -3.91 16.36
C GLY A 30 4.17 -2.92 15.20
N ILE A 31 4.01 -3.39 13.96
CA ILE A 31 3.63 -2.55 12.84
C ILE A 31 2.14 -2.18 12.94
N GLN A 32 1.81 -0.93 12.62
CA GLN A 32 0.47 -0.36 12.78
C GLN A 32 -0.21 -0.05 11.44
N PHE A 33 0.55 0.10 10.35
CA PHE A 33 0.01 0.25 9.00
C PHE A 33 0.87 -0.44 7.93
N GLY A 34 0.24 -0.79 6.82
CA GLY A 34 0.90 -1.31 5.63
C GLY A 34 0.49 -0.51 4.40
N ILE A 35 1.45 -0.13 3.54
CA ILE A 35 1.16 0.45 2.23
C ILE A 35 1.53 -0.57 1.16
N CYS A 36 0.65 -0.84 0.20
CA CYS A 36 0.98 -1.75 -0.90
C CYS A 36 0.96 -1.04 -2.26
N LYS A 37 1.88 -1.42 -3.14
CA LYS A 37 1.88 -0.95 -4.52
C LYS A 37 0.58 -1.37 -5.20
N ALA A 38 -0.14 -0.42 -5.77
CA ALA A 38 -1.32 -0.68 -6.60
C ALA A 38 -0.96 -0.70 -8.07
N THR A 39 -0.28 0.35 -8.54
CA THR A 39 -0.04 0.56 -9.97
C THR A 39 1.39 1.03 -10.26
N ASP A 40 1.82 0.81 -11.50
CA ASP A 40 3.13 1.13 -12.04
C ASP A 40 2.96 1.71 -13.45
N GLY A 41 3.22 3.01 -13.59
CA GLY A 41 2.97 3.71 -14.84
C GLY A 41 1.50 3.66 -15.27
N PRO A 42 1.20 3.84 -16.56
CA PRO A 42 -0.16 4.12 -17.03
C PRO A 42 -1.09 2.89 -17.07
N ASN A 43 -0.57 1.66 -16.93
CA ASN A 43 -1.37 0.46 -17.25
C ASN A 43 -0.98 -0.84 -16.53
N ARG A 44 -0.02 -0.84 -15.60
CA ARG A 44 0.38 -2.07 -14.89
C ARG A 44 -0.14 -2.05 -13.45
N VAL A 45 -0.96 -3.05 -13.11
CA VAL A 45 -1.34 -3.36 -11.73
C VAL A 45 -0.24 -4.22 -11.10
N ASP A 46 0.12 -3.96 -9.84
CA ASP A 46 1.00 -4.86 -9.09
C ASP A 46 0.26 -6.20 -8.85
N PRO A 47 0.84 -7.35 -9.24
CA PRO A 47 0.14 -8.63 -9.17
C PRO A 47 -0.20 -9.08 -7.74
N THR A 48 0.42 -8.48 -6.72
CA THR A 48 0.14 -8.76 -5.32
C THR A 48 -0.80 -7.76 -4.66
N PHE A 49 -1.22 -6.70 -5.37
CA PHE A 49 -2.02 -5.61 -4.80
C PHE A 49 -3.28 -6.11 -4.10
N SER A 50 -4.15 -6.83 -4.82
CA SER A 50 -5.43 -7.31 -4.28
C SER A 50 -5.24 -8.18 -3.02
N LYS A 51 -4.26 -9.08 -3.04
CA LYS A 51 -3.93 -9.97 -1.91
C LYS A 51 -3.46 -9.15 -0.70
N ASN A 52 -2.52 -8.23 -0.89
CA ASN A 52 -2.02 -7.39 0.19
C ASN A 52 -3.11 -6.45 0.71
N TRP A 53 -3.85 -5.79 -0.17
CA TRP A 53 -4.94 -4.88 0.16
C TRP A 53 -5.97 -5.54 1.09
N GLN A 54 -6.40 -6.76 0.75
CA GLN A 54 -7.33 -7.53 1.57
C GLN A 54 -6.68 -8.00 2.88
N ALA A 55 -5.46 -8.55 2.83
CA ALA A 55 -4.81 -9.15 3.99
C ALA A 55 -4.42 -8.13 5.07
N ILE A 56 -4.00 -6.92 4.70
CA ILE A 56 -3.70 -5.84 5.65
C ILE A 56 -4.96 -5.49 6.45
N LYS A 57 -6.11 -5.32 5.76
CA LYS A 57 -7.40 -5.03 6.41
C LYS A 57 -7.84 -6.17 7.32
N GLN A 58 -7.69 -7.42 6.88
CA GLN A 58 -8.05 -8.60 7.68
C GLN A 58 -7.17 -8.77 8.92
N ALA A 59 -5.88 -8.39 8.84
CA ALA A 59 -5.00 -8.33 10.01
C ALA A 59 -5.42 -7.20 10.99
N GLY A 60 -6.32 -6.29 10.58
CA GLY A 60 -6.76 -5.15 11.39
C GLY A 60 -5.65 -4.10 11.54
N LEU A 61 -4.94 -3.83 10.45
CA LEU A 61 -3.99 -2.73 10.29
C LEU A 61 -4.61 -1.64 9.42
N VAL A 62 -4.16 -0.40 9.58
CA VAL A 62 -4.43 0.66 8.60
C VAL A 62 -3.74 0.28 7.29
N ARG A 63 -4.40 0.46 6.15
CA ARG A 63 -3.83 0.15 4.83
C ARG A 63 -3.77 1.38 3.95
N GLY A 64 -2.72 1.51 3.15
CA GLY A 64 -2.61 2.50 2.09
C GLY A 64 -2.22 1.85 0.77
N ALA A 65 -2.45 2.56 -0.32
CA ALA A 65 -2.00 2.16 -1.64
C ALA A 65 -1.03 3.21 -2.22
N TYR A 66 -0.06 2.78 -3.01
CA TYR A 66 0.80 3.71 -3.74
C TYR A 66 0.86 3.43 -5.24
N HIS A 67 1.17 4.48 -5.99
CA HIS A 67 1.42 4.47 -7.42
C HIS A 67 2.92 4.69 -7.70
N PHE A 68 3.54 3.84 -8.50
CA PHE A 68 4.89 4.09 -9.01
C PHE A 68 4.78 4.90 -10.31
N GLY A 69 5.02 6.20 -10.20
CA GLY A 69 4.87 7.15 -11.31
C GLY A 69 6.02 7.11 -12.30
N HIS A 70 5.67 7.23 -13.58
CA HIS A 70 6.62 7.39 -14.67
C HIS A 70 6.44 8.76 -15.32
N ALA A 71 7.46 9.62 -15.20
CA ALA A 71 7.39 11.00 -15.67
C ALA A 71 7.22 11.16 -17.20
N GLY A 72 7.47 10.09 -17.97
CA GLY A 72 7.27 10.08 -19.42
C GLY A 72 5.84 9.84 -19.87
N PHE A 73 4.90 9.62 -18.94
CA PHE A 73 3.49 9.37 -19.25
C PHE A 73 2.58 10.45 -18.66
N ASP A 74 1.37 10.55 -19.20
CA ASP A 74 0.38 11.53 -18.75
C ASP A 74 0.02 11.33 -17.27
N ALA A 75 0.08 12.42 -16.50
CA ALA A 75 -0.16 12.37 -15.06
C ALA A 75 -1.63 12.10 -14.73
N ASN A 76 -2.57 12.62 -15.54
CA ASN A 76 -4.01 12.40 -15.31
C ASN A 76 -4.38 10.94 -15.59
N GLN A 77 -3.85 10.35 -16.66
CA GLN A 77 -4.03 8.94 -16.98
C GLN A 77 -3.52 8.04 -15.85
N GLN A 78 -2.31 8.33 -15.34
CA GLN A 78 -1.72 7.58 -14.22
C GLN A 78 -2.57 7.71 -12.94
N ALA A 79 -3.03 8.92 -12.60
CA ALA A 79 -3.88 9.16 -11.44
C ALA A 79 -5.25 8.47 -11.57
N GLN A 80 -5.87 8.50 -12.75
CA GLN A 80 -7.13 7.80 -13.03
C GLN A 80 -6.95 6.29 -12.91
N PHE A 81 -5.89 5.74 -13.50
CA PHE A 81 -5.60 4.30 -13.43
C PHE A 81 -5.36 3.83 -11.99
N PHE A 82 -4.61 4.61 -11.20
CA PHE A 82 -4.44 4.36 -9.76
C PHE A 82 -5.78 4.38 -9.01
N SER A 83 -6.57 5.44 -9.17
CA SER A 83 -7.87 5.60 -8.48
C SER A 83 -8.85 4.46 -8.82
N GLN A 84 -8.93 4.08 -10.10
CA GLN A 84 -9.75 2.94 -10.55
C GLN A 84 -9.27 1.60 -9.98
N THR A 85 -7.95 1.41 -9.85
CA THR A 85 -7.37 0.17 -9.32
C THR A 85 -7.59 0.05 -7.81
N VAL A 86 -7.43 1.13 -7.05
CA VAL A 86 -7.67 1.14 -5.59
C VAL A 86 -9.15 0.99 -5.28
N GLY A 87 -10.01 1.61 -6.08
CA GLY A 87 -11.46 1.59 -5.92
C GLY A 87 -11.93 2.41 -4.71
N GLN A 88 -13.07 2.04 -4.15
CA GLN A 88 -13.64 2.75 -3.00
C GLN A 88 -12.85 2.44 -1.73
N THR A 89 -12.45 3.51 -1.02
CA THR A 89 -11.81 3.45 0.29
C THR A 89 -12.85 3.65 1.40
N GLY A 90 -12.55 3.15 2.60
CA GLY A 90 -13.36 3.34 3.79
C GLY A 90 -12.53 3.70 5.02
N ALA A 91 -13.15 3.67 6.20
CA ALA A 91 -12.44 3.91 7.45
C ALA A 91 -11.25 2.94 7.61
N GLY A 92 -10.06 3.49 7.89
CA GLY A 92 -8.81 2.72 8.01
C GLY A 92 -8.06 2.50 6.68
N ASP A 93 -8.57 3.05 5.58
CA ASP A 93 -7.90 3.07 4.27
C ASP A 93 -7.34 4.48 4.02
N LEU A 94 -6.03 4.57 3.73
CA LEU A 94 -5.28 5.77 3.36
C LEU A 94 -5.18 5.92 1.84
#